data_AF-A0A934VVY8-F1
#
_entry.id   AF-A0A934VVY8-F1
#
_cell.length_a   1.000
_cell.length_b   1.000
_cell.length_c   1.000
_cell.angle_alpha   90.00
_cell.angle_beta   90.00
_cell.angle_gamma   90.00
#
_symmetry.space_group_name_H-M   'P 1'
#
loop_
_entity.id
_entity.type
_entity.pdbx_description
1 polymer ?
#
loop_
_entity_poly.entity_id
_entity_poly.type
_entity_poly.pdbx_seq_one_letter_code
_entity_poly.pdbx_strand_id
1 'polypeptide(L)'
;MNYRYWIPPIAALLFFGIWDGLQRQSISESETNSRLLKQAIAKASRPKASGPENQPNRKRNQLANLDEPIDWELLGRSLILSAQDDGIAGIATKMYLEQRLMKFSEEEFETALDELAALDLPKSRRLALEEAILEYYLVQFPQAALDRFIGRYSEFNSSSQANLSKAFNEWVNEDQAAAIRWLDQKIAGGQLEEKSAYNSDGRVRLESLLFSQLVASDPSAAMARLKNLSRGAKITLFAEAPISSENARDYLALIHNTFESPSDEGQGFGRNRSSDGN
;
A
#
# COMPACT_ATOMS: atom_id res chain seq x y z
N MET A 1 7.51 -35.39 31.62
CA MET A 1 8.08 -35.61 30.28
C MET A 1 7.65 -34.44 29.41
N ASN A 2 8.62 -33.62 28.98
CA ASN A 2 8.39 -32.30 28.39
C ASN A 2 8.21 -32.38 26.88
N TYR A 3 7.00 -32.14 26.37
CA TYR A 3 6.65 -32.14 24.94
C TYR A 3 6.96 -30.80 24.22
N ARG A 4 7.84 -29.96 24.77
CA ARG A 4 7.98 -28.54 24.37
C ARG A 4 9.08 -28.24 23.32
N TYR A 5 9.62 -29.26 22.64
CA TYR A 5 10.78 -29.09 21.75
C TYR A 5 10.62 -29.63 20.30
N TRP A 6 9.41 -30.02 19.86
CA TRP A 6 9.21 -30.68 18.54
C TRP A 6 8.31 -29.94 17.55
N ILE A 7 7.91 -28.69 17.83
CA ILE A 7 7.09 -27.88 16.91
C ILE A 7 7.88 -27.19 15.76
N PRO A 8 9.20 -26.88 15.83
CA PRO A 8 9.82 -26.03 14.80
C PRO A 8 9.95 -26.63 13.38
N PRO A 9 10.18 -27.94 13.13
CA PRO A 9 10.42 -28.40 11.76
C PRO A 9 9.14 -28.51 10.90
N ILE A 10 7.97 -28.73 11.51
CA ILE A 10 6.71 -28.90 10.75
C ILE A 10 6.18 -27.54 10.27
N ALA A 11 6.33 -26.49 11.08
CA ALA A 11 5.96 -25.13 10.67
C ALA A 11 6.81 -24.63 9.48
N ALA A 12 8.11 -24.92 9.47
CA ALA A 12 8.99 -24.56 8.36
C ALA A 12 8.59 -25.25 7.03
N LEU A 13 8.15 -26.52 7.08
CA LEU A 13 7.69 -27.24 5.89
C LEU A 13 6.37 -26.71 5.33
N LEU A 14 5.47 -26.22 6.19
CA LEU A 14 4.21 -25.61 5.75
C LEU A 14 4.44 -24.24 5.09
N PHE A 15 5.36 -23.42 5.63
CA PHE A 15 5.74 -22.15 5.00
C PHE A 15 6.39 -22.35 3.63
N PHE A 16 7.28 -23.35 3.49
CA PHE A 16 7.92 -23.64 2.20
C PHE A 16 6.93 -24.16 1.15
N GLY A 17 5.93 -24.95 1.55
CA GLY A 17 4.90 -25.46 0.64
C GLY A 17 3.95 -24.38 0.12
N ILE A 18 3.62 -23.39 0.96
CA ILE A 18 2.77 -22.25 0.55
C ILE A 18 3.55 -21.32 -0.40
N TRP A 19 4.85 -21.11 -0.17
CA TRP A 19 5.71 -20.33 -1.05
C TRP A 19 5.91 -20.98 -2.44
N ASP A 20 6.14 -22.30 -2.51
CA ASP A 20 6.24 -23.03 -3.79
C ASP A 20 4.90 -23.04 -4.55
N GLY A 21 3.78 -23.10 -3.82
CA GLY A 21 2.43 -23.01 -4.39
C GLY A 21 2.16 -21.66 -5.06
N LEU A 22 2.58 -20.56 -4.42
CA LEU A 22 2.47 -19.20 -4.96
C LEU A 22 3.39 -18.99 -6.18
N GLN A 23 4.61 -19.54 -6.17
CA GLN A 23 5.47 -19.54 -7.36
C GLN A 23 4.83 -20.31 -8.53
N ARG A 24 4.19 -21.46 -8.30
CA ARG A 24 3.56 -22.22 -9.39
C ARG A 24 2.37 -21.51 -10.04
N GLN A 25 1.61 -20.70 -9.30
CA GLN A 25 0.57 -19.86 -9.91
C GLN A 25 1.16 -18.78 -10.84
N SER A 26 2.28 -18.17 -10.46
CA SER A 26 2.98 -17.23 -11.34
C SER A 26 3.54 -17.88 -12.63
N ILE A 27 3.93 -19.16 -12.58
CA ILE A 27 4.37 -19.92 -13.76
C ILE A 27 3.18 -20.19 -14.71
N SER A 28 2.02 -20.54 -14.17
CA SER A 28 0.78 -20.74 -14.96
C SER A 28 0.34 -19.46 -15.67
N GLU A 29 0.34 -18.32 -14.97
CA GLU A 29 0.02 -17.03 -15.59
C GLU A 29 1.06 -16.63 -16.63
N SER A 30 2.35 -16.89 -16.36
CA SER A 30 3.44 -16.68 -17.32
C SER A 30 3.29 -17.53 -18.60
N GLU A 31 2.92 -18.80 -18.49
CA GLU A 31 2.66 -19.66 -19.65
C GLU A 31 1.46 -19.19 -20.48
N THR A 32 0.41 -18.70 -19.81
CA THR A 32 -0.79 -18.17 -20.45
C THR A 32 -0.46 -16.89 -21.22
N ASN A 33 0.31 -15.98 -20.58
CA ASN A 33 0.79 -14.75 -21.20
C ASN A 33 1.77 -15.03 -22.35
N SER A 34 2.64 -16.03 -22.21
CA SER A 34 3.55 -16.49 -23.28
C SER A 34 2.78 -17.05 -24.49
N ARG A 35 1.68 -17.79 -24.27
CA ARG A 35 0.80 -18.26 -25.34
C ARG A 35 0.08 -17.11 -26.03
N LEU A 36 -0.43 -16.13 -25.29
CA LEU A 36 -1.06 -14.94 -25.85
C LEU A 36 -0.06 -14.12 -26.68
N LEU A 37 1.18 -13.95 -26.21
CA LEU A 37 2.25 -13.29 -26.97
C LEU A 37 2.58 -14.04 -28.26
N LYS A 38 2.75 -15.37 -28.19
CA LYS A 38 3.03 -16.21 -29.37
C LYS A 38 1.88 -16.16 -30.38
N GLN A 39 0.63 -16.17 -29.92
CA GLN A 39 -0.54 -16.01 -30.79
C GLN A 39 -0.61 -14.62 -31.42
N ALA A 40 -0.26 -13.56 -30.67
CA ALA A 40 -0.20 -12.20 -31.18
C ALA A 40 0.90 -12.03 -32.24
N ILE A 41 2.10 -12.59 -32.00
CA ILE A 41 3.19 -12.64 -32.98
C ILE A 41 2.74 -13.40 -34.23
N ALA A 42 2.11 -14.57 -34.09
CA ALA A 42 1.61 -15.34 -35.23
C ALA A 42 0.54 -14.61 -36.05
N LYS A 43 -0.32 -13.80 -35.40
CA LYS A 43 -1.30 -12.95 -36.10
C LYS A 43 -0.65 -11.75 -36.79
N ALA A 44 0.38 -11.15 -36.19
CA ALA A 44 1.12 -10.01 -36.75
C ALA A 44 2.07 -10.42 -37.90
N SER A 45 2.60 -11.64 -37.88
CA SER A 45 3.49 -12.18 -38.92
C SER A 45 2.76 -12.67 -40.18
N ARG A 46 1.43 -12.55 -40.26
CA ARG A 46 0.71 -12.81 -41.51
C ARG A 46 1.04 -11.69 -42.52
N PRO A 47 1.65 -12.00 -43.67
CA PRO A 47 2.07 -10.97 -44.63
C PRO A 47 0.82 -10.28 -45.20
N LYS A 48 0.61 -9.02 -44.82
CA LYS A 48 -0.31 -8.12 -45.50
C LYS A 48 0.40 -7.60 -46.74
N ALA A 49 -0.21 -7.85 -47.90
CA ALA A 49 0.28 -7.41 -49.19
C ALA A 49 0.54 -5.89 -49.21
N SER A 50 1.64 -5.56 -49.89
CA SER A 50 2.34 -4.29 -50.05
C SER A 50 1.46 -3.04 -50.25
N GLY A 51 1.78 -1.98 -49.50
CA GLY A 51 1.37 -0.59 -49.74
C GLY A 51 2.30 0.36 -48.95
N PRO A 52 2.77 1.48 -49.53
CA PRO A 52 4.00 2.12 -49.06
C PRO A 52 3.77 3.10 -47.88
N GLU A 53 4.78 3.08 -47.00
CA GLU A 53 5.45 4.26 -46.44
C GLU A 53 4.94 4.95 -45.15
N ASN A 54 5.82 4.82 -44.13
CA ASN A 54 6.19 5.73 -43.04
C ASN A 54 5.44 5.75 -41.68
N GLN A 55 6.13 5.10 -40.72
CA GLN A 55 6.19 5.26 -39.24
C GLN A 55 4.95 4.84 -38.42
N PRO A 56 5.09 3.87 -37.48
CA PRO A 56 5.73 4.14 -36.19
C PRO A 56 6.50 2.92 -35.57
N ASN A 57 7.29 2.17 -36.34
CA ASN A 57 7.87 0.92 -35.81
C ASN A 57 9.13 1.09 -34.94
N ARG A 58 9.76 2.28 -34.90
CA ARG A 58 10.97 2.51 -34.10
C ARG A 58 10.71 2.57 -32.59
N LYS A 59 9.57 3.10 -32.15
CA LYS A 59 9.25 3.23 -30.72
C LYS A 59 8.82 1.91 -30.07
N ARG A 60 8.31 0.96 -30.87
CA ARG A 60 7.91 -0.36 -30.35
C ARG A 60 9.10 -1.25 -29.98
N ASN A 61 10.25 -1.06 -30.63
CA ASN A 61 11.45 -1.85 -30.37
C ASN A 61 12.27 -1.35 -29.17
N GLN A 62 12.02 -0.14 -28.65
CA GLN A 62 12.73 0.38 -27.46
C GLN A 62 12.29 -0.32 -26.17
N LEU A 63 11.05 -0.81 -26.09
CA LEU A 63 10.53 -1.56 -24.94
C LEU A 63 11.01 -3.03 -24.87
N ALA A 64 11.92 -3.44 -25.76
CA ALA A 64 12.39 -4.83 -25.81
C ALA A 64 13.67 -5.08 -24.99
N ASN A 65 14.41 -4.03 -24.65
CA ASN A 65 15.64 -4.17 -23.89
C ASN A 65 15.37 -3.91 -22.40
N LEU A 66 15.50 -4.97 -21.60
CA LEU A 66 15.29 -4.89 -20.15
C LEU A 66 16.44 -4.17 -19.45
N ASP A 67 17.58 -3.93 -20.11
CA ASP A 67 18.77 -3.32 -19.50
C ASP A 67 18.88 -1.80 -19.80
N GLU A 68 18.00 -1.26 -20.64
CA GLU A 68 17.98 0.17 -20.95
C GLU A 68 17.32 0.99 -19.81
N PRO A 69 17.75 2.25 -19.59
CA PRO A 69 17.08 3.16 -18.66
C PRO A 69 15.60 3.32 -19.01
N ILE A 70 14.75 3.39 -17.99
CA ILE A 70 13.31 3.51 -18.17
C ILE A 70 12.97 4.93 -18.66
N ASP A 71 12.29 5.03 -19.81
CA ASP A 71 11.69 6.29 -20.26
C ASP A 71 10.35 6.50 -19.53
N TRP A 72 10.42 7.13 -18.36
CA TRP A 72 9.27 7.41 -17.51
C TRP A 72 8.21 8.30 -18.18
N GLU A 73 8.61 9.23 -19.08
CA GLU A 73 7.65 10.04 -19.81
C GLU A 73 6.83 9.20 -20.79
N LEU A 74 7.51 8.32 -21.52
CA LEU A 74 6.87 7.42 -22.47
C LEU A 74 5.93 6.46 -21.74
N LEU A 75 6.39 5.88 -20.62
CA LEU A 75 5.58 4.99 -19.78
C LEU A 75 4.38 5.69 -19.16
N GLY A 76 4.54 6.92 -18.64
CA GLY A 76 3.43 7.67 -18.06
C GLY A 76 2.34 7.97 -19.09
N ARG A 77 2.72 8.21 -20.35
CA ARG A 77 1.76 8.40 -21.45
C ARG A 77 1.08 7.08 -21.82
N SER A 78 1.84 5.98 -21.92
CA SER A 78 1.28 4.70 -22.31
C SER A 78 0.38 4.09 -21.25
N LEU A 79 0.71 4.21 -19.95
CA LEU A 79 -0.10 3.68 -18.86
C LEU A 79 -1.52 4.29 -18.83
N ILE A 80 -1.62 5.61 -19.04
CA ILE A 80 -2.91 6.31 -19.07
C ILE A 80 -3.73 5.89 -20.29
N LEU A 81 -3.07 5.72 -21.45
CA LEU A 81 -3.73 5.26 -22.66
C LEU A 81 -4.18 3.80 -22.51
N SER A 82 -3.38 2.94 -21.89
CA SER A 82 -3.72 1.53 -21.66
C SER A 82 -4.80 1.32 -20.61
N ALA A 83 -4.96 2.22 -19.64
CA ALA A 83 -6.09 2.17 -18.71
C ALA A 83 -7.45 2.32 -19.41
N GLN A 84 -7.46 2.81 -20.66
CA GLN A 84 -8.65 2.96 -21.50
C GLN A 84 -8.70 1.93 -22.64
N ASP A 85 -7.59 1.26 -22.92
CA ASP A 85 -7.42 0.33 -24.04
C ASP A 85 -6.79 -0.97 -23.53
N ASP A 86 -7.63 -1.99 -23.32
CA ASP A 86 -7.23 -3.37 -22.99
C ASP A 86 -6.55 -4.09 -24.18
N GLY A 87 -6.16 -3.34 -25.22
CA GLY A 87 -5.42 -3.81 -26.37
C GLY A 87 -4.03 -4.38 -26.04
N ILE A 88 -3.52 -5.19 -26.96
CA ILE A 88 -2.24 -5.93 -26.84
C ILE A 88 -1.06 -5.02 -26.50
N ALA A 89 -1.07 -3.76 -26.94
CA ALA A 89 0.01 -2.81 -26.67
C ALA A 89 0.05 -2.38 -25.18
N GLY A 90 -1.10 -2.22 -24.54
CA GLY A 90 -1.20 -1.91 -23.12
C GLY A 90 -0.67 -3.06 -22.26
N ILE A 91 -1.09 -4.29 -22.57
CA ILE A 91 -0.62 -5.51 -21.89
C ILE A 91 0.90 -5.65 -21.99
N ALA A 92 1.47 -5.47 -23.19
CA ALA A 92 2.92 -5.58 -23.38
C ALA A 92 3.71 -4.53 -22.59
N THR A 93 3.19 -3.30 -22.51
CA THR A 93 3.81 -2.22 -21.74
C THR A 93 3.76 -2.51 -20.24
N LYS A 94 2.60 -2.95 -19.74
CA LYS A 94 2.45 -3.34 -18.34
C LYS A 94 3.45 -4.44 -18.02
N MET A 95 3.41 -5.56 -18.76
CA MET A 95 4.30 -6.70 -18.54
C MET A 95 5.79 -6.35 -18.58
N TYR A 96 6.21 -5.43 -19.48
CA TYR A 96 7.58 -4.92 -19.49
C TYR A 96 7.93 -4.20 -18.19
N LEU A 97 7.06 -3.30 -17.73
CA LEU A 97 7.24 -2.60 -16.46
C LEU A 97 7.30 -3.56 -15.28
N GLU A 98 6.38 -4.54 -15.20
CA GLU A 98 6.37 -5.53 -14.11
C GLU A 98 7.70 -6.31 -14.07
N GLN A 99 8.16 -6.83 -15.22
CA GLN A 99 9.42 -7.59 -15.30
C GLN A 99 10.64 -6.76 -14.92
N ARG A 100 10.61 -5.45 -15.19
CA ARG A 100 11.70 -4.55 -14.84
C ARG A 100 11.71 -4.23 -13.35
N LEU A 101 10.56 -3.87 -12.78
CA LEU A 101 10.43 -3.56 -11.36
C LEU A 101 10.70 -4.77 -10.45
N MET A 102 10.40 -5.99 -10.90
CA MET A 102 10.75 -7.22 -10.17
C MET A 102 12.26 -7.47 -10.04
N LYS A 103 13.10 -6.74 -10.78
CA LYS A 103 14.56 -6.89 -10.73
C LYS A 103 15.24 -5.72 -10.02
N PHE A 104 14.48 -4.70 -9.63
CA PHE A 104 15.04 -3.50 -9.02
C PHE A 104 15.60 -3.80 -7.63
N SER A 105 16.79 -3.26 -7.34
CA SER A 105 17.26 -3.10 -5.97
C SER A 105 16.48 -2.00 -5.25
N GLU A 106 16.62 -1.93 -3.94
CA GLU A 106 16.03 -0.86 -3.13
C GLU A 106 16.51 0.53 -3.59
N GLU A 107 17.79 0.68 -3.90
CA GLU A 107 18.36 1.94 -4.40
C GLU A 107 17.84 2.30 -5.80
N GLU A 108 17.59 1.30 -6.65
CA GLU A 108 16.99 1.53 -7.97
C GLU A 108 15.54 2.02 -7.85
N PHE A 109 14.78 1.51 -6.87
CA PHE A 109 13.44 2.03 -6.55
C PHE A 109 13.49 3.49 -6.09
N GLU A 110 14.36 3.82 -5.14
CA GLU A 110 14.52 5.20 -4.67
C GLU A 110 14.97 6.15 -5.78
N THR A 111 15.95 5.72 -6.58
CA THR A 111 16.44 6.49 -7.74
C THR A 111 15.32 6.74 -8.75
N ALA A 112 14.52 5.71 -9.07
CA ALA A 112 13.39 5.84 -9.96
C ALA A 112 12.33 6.84 -9.44
N LEU A 113 12.05 6.82 -8.13
CA LEU A 113 11.10 7.75 -7.52
C LEU A 113 11.64 9.18 -7.49
N ASP A 114 12.95 9.36 -7.30
CA ASP A 114 13.61 10.66 -7.38
C ASP A 114 13.62 11.21 -8.81
N GLU A 115 13.88 10.35 -9.81
CA GLU A 115 13.75 10.70 -11.23
C GLU A 115 12.33 11.16 -11.57
N LEU A 116 11.31 10.41 -11.14
CA LEU A 116 9.91 10.79 -11.33
C LEU A 116 9.54 12.12 -10.68
N ALA A 117 10.14 12.44 -9.53
CA ALA A 117 9.93 13.71 -8.85
C ALA A 117 10.61 14.88 -9.58
N ALA A 118 11.73 14.64 -10.27
CA ALA A 118 12.46 15.63 -11.05
C ALA A 118 11.84 15.93 -12.42
N LEU A 119 11.03 15.02 -12.96
CA LEU A 119 10.33 15.22 -14.24
C LEU A 119 9.17 16.21 -14.08
N ASP A 120 9.01 17.11 -15.07
CA ASP A 120 7.88 18.06 -15.14
C ASP A 120 6.61 17.37 -15.68
N LEU A 121 6.16 16.34 -14.97
CA LEU A 121 4.95 15.59 -15.29
C LEU A 121 3.73 16.19 -14.59
N PRO A 122 2.54 16.20 -15.23
CA PRO A 122 1.30 16.53 -14.53
C PRO A 122 1.09 15.60 -13.33
N LYS A 123 0.64 16.16 -12.20
CA LYS A 123 0.49 15.44 -10.91
C LYS A 123 -0.20 14.08 -11.05
N SER A 124 -1.27 14.00 -11.83
CA SER A 124 -2.01 12.74 -12.06
C SER A 124 -1.18 11.66 -12.75
N ARG A 125 -0.29 12.04 -13.69
CA ARG A 125 0.59 11.07 -14.37
C ARG A 125 1.68 10.57 -13.44
N ARG A 126 2.29 11.49 -12.68
CA ARG A 126 3.30 11.14 -11.68
C ARG A 126 2.72 10.20 -10.63
N LEU A 127 1.55 10.50 -10.09
CA LEU A 127 0.87 9.63 -9.13
C LEU A 127 0.59 8.23 -9.72
N ALA A 128 0.11 8.13 -10.97
CA ALA A 128 -0.12 6.82 -11.59
C ALA A 128 1.17 5.99 -11.73
N LEU A 129 2.30 6.64 -12.02
CA LEU A 129 3.62 5.96 -12.08
C LEU A 129 4.11 5.58 -10.68
N GLU A 130 3.99 6.47 -9.70
CA GLU A 130 4.33 6.19 -8.30
C GLU A 130 3.49 5.04 -7.74
N GLU A 131 2.21 4.97 -8.05
CA GLU A 131 1.31 3.87 -7.64
C GLU A 131 1.72 2.53 -8.26
N ALA A 132 2.11 2.53 -9.54
CA ALA A 132 2.61 1.34 -10.21
C ALA A 132 3.92 0.85 -9.57
N ILE A 133 4.83 1.77 -9.21
CA ILE A 133 6.09 1.43 -8.51
C ILE A 133 5.81 0.93 -7.09
N LEU A 134 4.90 1.60 -6.37
CA LEU A 134 4.56 1.30 -4.98
C LEU A 134 4.15 -0.16 -4.79
N GLU A 135 3.36 -0.71 -5.70
CA GLU A 135 2.89 -2.10 -5.62
C GLU A 135 4.08 -3.09 -5.55
N TYR A 136 5.08 -2.93 -6.41
CA TYR A 136 6.27 -3.79 -6.41
C TYR A 136 7.23 -3.45 -5.28
N TYR A 137 7.32 -2.17 -4.93
CA TYR A 137 8.22 -1.73 -3.88
C TYR A 137 7.79 -2.28 -2.51
N LEU A 138 6.48 -2.27 -2.23
CA LEU A 138 5.93 -2.85 -0.99
C LEU A 138 6.18 -4.36 -0.88
N VAL A 139 6.13 -5.08 -2.00
CA VAL A 139 6.36 -6.53 -2.00
C VAL A 139 7.82 -6.88 -1.73
N GLN A 140 8.76 -6.10 -2.27
CA GLN A 140 10.19 -6.41 -2.17
C GLN A 140 10.85 -5.79 -0.93
N PHE A 141 10.48 -4.55 -0.60
CA PHE A 141 11.10 -3.75 0.46
C PHE A 141 10.02 -2.97 1.24
N PRO A 142 9.14 -3.68 1.98
CA PRO A 142 7.94 -3.07 2.59
C PRO A 142 8.26 -1.90 3.52
N GLN A 143 9.32 -1.99 4.32
CA GLN A 143 9.69 -0.94 5.26
C GLN A 143 10.15 0.34 4.54
N ALA A 144 11.01 0.21 3.53
CA ALA A 144 11.50 1.34 2.74
C ALA A 144 10.36 2.01 1.97
N ALA A 145 9.48 1.21 1.35
CA ALA A 145 8.28 1.72 0.69
C ALA A 145 7.34 2.46 1.66
N LEU A 146 7.11 1.93 2.85
CA LEU A 146 6.32 2.61 3.90
C LEU A 146 6.99 3.94 4.29
N ASP A 147 8.30 3.95 4.51
CA ASP A 147 9.06 5.17 4.83
C ASP A 147 8.91 6.26 3.78
N ARG A 148 8.98 5.87 2.50
CA ARG A 148 8.91 6.74 1.35
C ARG A 148 7.52 7.35 1.15
N PHE A 149 6.46 6.55 1.33
CA PHE A 149 5.11 6.94 0.90
C PHE A 149 4.19 7.38 2.03
N ILE A 150 4.49 7.06 3.29
CA ILE A 150 3.52 7.30 4.37
C ILE A 150 3.18 8.78 4.58
N GLY A 151 4.14 9.69 4.39
CA GLY A 151 3.91 11.13 4.51
C GLY A 151 2.93 11.69 3.46
N ARG A 152 2.65 10.92 2.39
CA ARG A 152 1.72 11.26 1.31
C ARG A 152 0.53 10.30 1.24
N TYR A 153 0.23 9.56 2.31
CA TYR A 153 -0.84 8.56 2.36
C TYR A 153 -2.18 9.06 1.77
N SER A 154 -2.58 10.29 2.12
CA SER A 154 -3.84 10.89 1.65
C SER A 154 -3.86 11.28 0.17
N GLU A 155 -2.71 11.32 -0.51
CA GLU A 155 -2.64 11.64 -1.94
C GLU A 155 -2.93 10.44 -2.84
N PHE A 156 -2.84 9.24 -2.29
CA PHE A 156 -3.03 7.99 -3.00
C PHE A 156 -4.50 7.61 -3.10
N ASN A 157 -4.83 6.81 -4.12
CA ASN A 157 -6.15 6.21 -4.21
C ASN A 157 -6.39 5.18 -3.08
N SER A 158 -7.65 4.77 -2.90
CA SER A 158 -8.05 3.85 -1.83
C SER A 158 -7.36 2.47 -1.89
N SER A 159 -6.98 2.00 -3.08
CA SER A 159 -6.28 0.72 -3.26
C SER A 159 -4.83 0.82 -2.80
N SER A 160 -4.13 1.88 -3.19
CA SER A 160 -2.74 2.10 -2.78
C SER A 160 -2.64 2.37 -1.27
N GLN A 161 -3.61 3.09 -0.71
CA GLN A 161 -3.78 3.23 0.74
C GLN A 161 -4.00 1.88 1.43
N ALA A 162 -4.85 1.01 0.87
CA ALA A 162 -5.05 -0.33 1.40
C ALA A 162 -3.78 -1.20 1.33
N ASN A 163 -2.99 -1.08 0.26
CA ASN A 163 -1.71 -1.79 0.13
C ASN A 163 -0.69 -1.34 1.18
N LEU A 164 -0.57 -0.03 1.43
CA LEU A 164 0.27 0.51 2.51
C LEU A 164 -0.19 0.00 3.89
N SER A 165 -1.49 0.04 4.16
CA SER A 165 -2.07 -0.49 5.39
C SER A 165 -1.81 -1.99 5.55
N LYS A 166 -1.91 -2.77 4.47
CA LYS A 166 -1.61 -4.20 4.47
C LYS A 166 -0.14 -4.47 4.81
N ALA A 167 0.79 -3.80 4.13
CA ALA A 167 2.22 -3.97 4.39
C ALA A 167 2.60 -3.59 5.83
N PHE A 168 2.02 -2.52 6.36
CA PHE A 168 2.20 -2.16 7.77
C PHE A 168 1.65 -3.24 8.71
N ASN A 169 0.45 -3.78 8.45
CA ASN A 169 -0.12 -4.84 9.27
C ASN A 169 0.72 -6.11 9.25
N GLU A 170 1.25 -6.51 8.09
CA GLU A 170 2.19 -7.62 7.96
C GLU A 170 3.43 -7.37 8.82
N TRP A 171 4.01 -6.17 8.75
CA TRP A 171 5.16 -5.81 9.59
C TRP A 171 4.82 -5.82 11.09
N VAL A 172 3.64 -5.35 11.51
CA VAL A 172 3.19 -5.42 12.91
C VAL A 172 3.14 -6.87 13.40
N ASN A 173 2.71 -7.81 12.55
CA ASN A 173 2.64 -9.23 12.90
C ASN A 173 4.04 -9.87 13.00
N GLU A 174 5.01 -9.39 12.22
CA GLU A 174 6.38 -9.90 12.22
C GLU A 174 7.23 -9.34 13.37
N ASP A 175 7.20 -8.01 13.56
CA ASP A 175 7.93 -7.29 14.61
C ASP A 175 7.11 -6.10 15.12
N GLN A 176 6.16 -6.40 16.01
CA GLN A 176 5.28 -5.40 16.63
C GLN A 176 6.08 -4.26 17.28
N ALA A 177 7.22 -4.54 17.92
CA ALA A 177 8.00 -3.53 18.62
C ALA A 177 8.68 -2.54 17.65
N ALA A 178 9.23 -3.04 16.54
CA ALA A 178 9.79 -2.18 15.50
C ALA A 178 8.71 -1.33 14.82
N ALA A 179 7.57 -1.93 14.47
CA ALA A 179 6.45 -1.23 13.85
C ALA A 179 5.88 -0.11 14.75
N ILE A 180 5.78 -0.35 16.07
CA ILE A 180 5.39 0.69 17.04
C ILE A 180 6.37 1.86 17.03
N ARG A 181 7.67 1.58 17.17
CA ARG A 181 8.71 2.64 17.18
C ARG A 181 8.71 3.44 15.89
N TRP A 182 8.54 2.76 14.76
CA TRP A 182 8.42 3.40 13.45
C TRP A 182 7.21 4.33 13.40
N LEU A 183 6.02 3.85 13.78
CA LEU A 183 4.79 4.65 13.76
C LEU A 183 4.92 5.87 14.68
N ASP A 184 5.50 5.70 15.88
CA ASP A 184 5.78 6.79 16.80
C ASP A 184 6.71 7.84 16.20
N GLN A 185 7.77 7.42 15.52
CA GLN A 185 8.67 8.33 14.82
C GLN A 185 7.94 9.11 13.71
N LYS A 186 7.06 8.47 12.95
CA LYS A 186 6.28 9.13 11.88
C LYS A 186 5.26 10.12 12.42
N ILE A 187 4.63 9.80 13.55
CA ILE A 187 3.72 10.72 14.26
C ILE A 187 4.50 11.91 14.82
N ALA A 188 5.61 11.66 15.52
CA ALA A 188 6.44 12.71 16.11
C ALA A 188 7.06 13.63 15.04
N GLY A 189 7.37 13.09 13.86
CA GLY A 189 7.87 13.85 12.70
C GLY A 189 6.79 14.61 11.92
N GLY A 190 5.52 14.56 12.34
CA GLY A 190 4.42 15.27 11.67
C GLY A 190 3.98 14.68 10.33
N GLN A 191 4.53 13.51 9.93
CA GLN A 191 4.16 12.86 8.66
C GLN A 191 2.76 12.24 8.70
N LEU A 192 2.26 11.97 9.91
CA LEU A 192 0.95 11.40 10.19
C LEU A 192 0.12 12.34 11.07
N GLU A 193 0.08 13.62 10.74
CA GLU A 193 -0.73 14.58 11.49
C GLU A 193 -2.24 14.31 11.38
N GLU A 194 -2.95 14.52 12.49
CA GLU A 194 -4.40 14.50 12.52
C GLU A 194 -4.94 15.79 11.88
N LYS A 195 -5.00 15.83 10.54
CA LYS A 195 -5.39 17.04 9.78
C LYS A 195 -6.81 17.53 10.08
N SER A 196 -7.72 16.64 10.50
CA SER A 196 -9.02 17.00 11.05
C SER A 196 -9.63 15.82 11.81
N ALA A 197 -10.57 16.09 12.73
CA ALA A 197 -11.29 15.07 13.49
C ALA A 197 -12.06 14.04 12.65
N TYR A 198 -12.20 14.27 11.34
CA TYR A 198 -12.92 13.40 10.40
C TYR A 198 -12.06 12.88 9.22
N ASN A 199 -10.88 13.46 8.95
CA ASN A 199 -10.06 13.12 7.76
C ASN A 199 -8.60 12.75 8.08
N SER A 200 -8.31 12.22 9.26
CA SER A 200 -6.97 11.68 9.60
C SER A 200 -6.81 10.23 9.10
N ASP A 201 -7.12 10.00 7.83
CA ASP A 201 -7.29 8.67 7.22
C ASP A 201 -6.05 7.78 7.46
N GLY A 202 -4.86 8.28 7.11
CA GLY A 202 -3.62 7.51 7.27
C GLY A 202 -3.27 7.16 8.72
N ARG A 203 -3.28 8.14 9.63
CA ARG A 203 -2.90 7.89 11.03
C ARG A 203 -3.88 6.94 11.70
N VAL A 204 -5.18 7.24 11.63
CA VAL A 204 -6.19 6.45 12.32
C VAL A 204 -6.22 5.02 11.79
N ARG A 205 -6.01 4.83 10.49
CA ARG A 205 -6.00 3.50 9.89
C ARG A 205 -4.78 2.67 10.30
N LEU A 206 -3.60 3.27 10.41
CA LEU A 206 -2.43 2.54 10.93
C LEU A 206 -2.56 2.29 12.44
N GLU A 207 -3.07 3.25 13.19
CA GLU A 207 -3.36 3.12 14.62
C GLU A 207 -4.39 2.01 14.87
N SER A 208 -5.44 1.86 14.05
CA SER A 208 -6.47 0.84 14.23
C SER A 208 -5.94 -0.57 14.02
N LEU A 209 -5.06 -0.76 13.03
CA LEU A 209 -4.35 -2.02 12.80
C LEU A 209 -3.48 -2.39 14.00
N LEU A 210 -2.61 -1.47 14.44
CA LEU A 210 -1.77 -1.68 15.61
C LEU A 210 -2.61 -1.92 16.88
N PHE A 211 -3.67 -1.13 17.06
CA PHE A 211 -4.57 -1.23 18.21
C PHE A 211 -5.18 -2.61 18.30
N SER A 212 -5.71 -3.16 17.20
CA SER A 212 -6.32 -4.50 17.22
C SER A 212 -5.38 -5.59 17.75
N GLN A 213 -4.09 -5.52 17.39
CA GLN A 213 -3.06 -6.42 17.87
C GLN A 213 -2.72 -6.18 19.35
N LEU A 214 -2.58 -4.91 19.74
CA LEU A 214 -2.31 -4.55 21.13
C LEU A 214 -3.46 -4.92 22.07
N VAL A 215 -4.72 -4.85 21.65
CA VAL A 215 -5.84 -5.30 22.50
C VAL A 215 -5.67 -6.76 22.90
N ALA A 216 -5.14 -7.61 22.01
CA ALA A 216 -4.90 -9.01 22.30
C ALA A 216 -3.59 -9.25 23.08
N SER A 217 -2.52 -8.51 22.79
CA SER A 217 -1.19 -8.76 23.36
C SER A 217 -0.83 -7.92 24.59
N ASP A 218 -1.21 -6.64 24.62
CA ASP A 218 -0.94 -5.67 25.68
C ASP A 218 -2.04 -4.59 25.76
N PRO A 219 -3.14 -4.87 26.49
CA PRO A 219 -4.25 -3.92 26.64
C PRO A 219 -3.85 -2.59 27.26
N SER A 220 -2.77 -2.55 28.06
CA SER A 220 -2.28 -1.31 28.68
C SER A 220 -1.62 -0.42 27.63
N ALA A 221 -0.81 -1.00 26.74
CA ALA A 221 -0.27 -0.30 25.59
C ALA A 221 -1.37 0.18 24.63
N ALA A 222 -2.38 -0.65 24.35
CA ALA A 222 -3.54 -0.27 23.56
C ALA A 222 -4.23 0.99 24.13
N MET A 223 -4.46 1.01 25.45
CA MET A 223 -5.04 2.16 26.15
C MET A 223 -4.14 3.41 26.07
N ALA A 224 -2.82 3.23 26.13
CA ALA A 224 -1.87 4.34 25.99
C ALA A 224 -1.95 4.99 24.60
N ARG A 225 -2.13 4.21 23.53
CA ARG A 225 -2.33 4.74 22.16
C ARG A 225 -3.52 5.70 22.08
N LEU A 226 -4.64 5.31 22.72
CA LEU A 226 -5.88 6.10 22.69
C LEU A 226 -5.72 7.48 23.34
N LYS A 227 -4.84 7.65 24.33
CA LYS A 227 -4.69 8.94 25.05
C LYS A 227 -4.31 10.10 24.14
N ASN A 228 -3.57 9.83 23.06
CA ASN A 228 -3.03 10.84 22.15
C ASN A 228 -3.90 11.05 20.90
N LEU A 229 -5.12 10.51 20.88
CA LEU A 229 -6.09 10.67 19.79
C LEU A 229 -7.26 11.56 20.23
N SER A 230 -7.76 12.38 19.30
CA SER A 230 -9.00 13.13 19.52
C SER A 230 -10.19 12.19 19.73
N ARG A 231 -11.31 12.72 20.26
CA ARG A 231 -12.55 11.95 20.42
C ARG A 231 -13.05 11.39 19.07
N GLY A 232 -12.97 12.17 17.99
CA GLY A 232 -13.36 11.74 16.65
C GLY A 232 -12.47 10.59 16.16
N ALA A 233 -11.15 10.74 16.27
CA ALA A 233 -10.18 9.72 15.91
C ALA A 233 -10.36 8.42 16.70
N LYS A 234 -10.68 8.49 18.00
CA LYS A 234 -11.01 7.31 18.83
C LYS A 234 -12.23 6.57 18.29
N ILE A 235 -13.31 7.28 17.96
CA ILE A 235 -14.54 6.69 17.42
C ILE A 235 -14.23 5.97 16.10
N THR A 236 -13.52 6.63 15.18
CA THR A 236 -13.15 6.04 13.88
C THR A 236 -12.22 4.84 14.08
N LEU A 237 -11.23 4.94 14.97
CA LEU A 237 -10.32 3.84 15.30
C LEU A 237 -11.10 2.61 15.78
N PHE A 238 -12.06 2.80 16.69
CA PHE A 238 -12.90 1.69 17.13
C PHE A 238 -13.75 1.13 15.98
N ALA A 239 -14.36 1.98 15.15
CA ALA A 239 -15.16 1.52 14.01
C ALA A 239 -14.35 0.73 12.96
N GLU A 240 -13.06 1.04 12.79
CA GLU A 240 -12.20 0.43 11.76
C GLU A 240 -11.32 -0.71 12.26
N ALA A 241 -11.08 -0.82 13.57
CA ALA A 241 -10.22 -1.84 14.12
C ALA A 241 -10.78 -3.24 13.78
N PRO A 242 -9.98 -4.15 13.18
CA PRO A 242 -10.42 -5.51 12.96
C PRO A 242 -10.48 -6.25 14.30
N ILE A 243 -11.68 -6.54 14.79
CA ILE A 243 -11.91 -7.22 16.07
C ILE A 243 -12.18 -8.69 15.80
N SER A 244 -11.50 -9.58 16.52
CA SER A 244 -11.82 -11.01 16.50
C SER A 244 -12.88 -11.32 17.57
N SER A 245 -13.64 -12.39 17.39
CA SER A 245 -14.58 -12.83 18.44
C SER A 245 -13.86 -13.17 19.75
N GLU A 246 -12.58 -13.55 19.69
CA GLU A 246 -11.77 -13.93 20.83
C GLU A 246 -11.42 -12.74 21.74
N ASN A 247 -11.27 -11.54 21.20
CA ASN A 247 -10.91 -10.33 21.96
C ASN A 247 -12.07 -9.34 22.14
N ALA A 248 -13.29 -9.70 21.73
CA ALA A 248 -14.46 -8.81 21.78
C ALA A 248 -14.77 -8.27 23.19
N ARG A 249 -14.57 -9.07 24.25
CA ARG A 249 -14.82 -8.64 25.63
C ARG A 249 -13.85 -7.54 26.08
N ASP A 250 -12.56 -7.74 25.83
CA ASP A 250 -11.51 -6.78 26.21
C ASP A 250 -11.65 -5.50 25.39
N TYR A 251 -11.99 -5.64 24.11
CA TYR A 251 -12.31 -4.53 23.24
C TYR A 251 -13.51 -3.69 23.75
N LEU A 252 -14.62 -4.33 24.17
CA LEU A 252 -15.77 -3.63 24.75
C LEU A 252 -15.41 -2.93 26.07
N ALA A 253 -14.59 -3.55 26.92
CA ALA A 253 -14.11 -2.93 28.14
C ALA A 253 -13.27 -1.67 27.84
N LEU A 254 -12.45 -1.69 26.78
CA LEU A 254 -11.70 -0.51 26.34
C LEU A 254 -12.61 0.62 25.85
N ILE A 255 -13.65 0.32 25.06
CA ILE A 255 -14.64 1.32 24.63
C ILE A 255 -15.30 1.98 25.85
N HIS A 256 -15.82 1.16 26.77
CA HIS A 256 -16.47 1.63 27.98
C HIS A 256 -15.54 2.54 28.80
N ASN A 257 -14.31 2.09 29.06
CA ASN A 257 -13.33 2.87 29.82
C ASN A 257 -12.92 4.18 29.11
N THR A 258 -12.91 4.19 27.77
CA THR A 258 -12.51 5.35 26.97
C THR A 258 -13.58 6.44 26.93
N PHE A 259 -14.87 6.07 26.91
CA PHE A 259 -15.97 7.03 26.75
C PHE A 259 -16.80 7.28 28.00
N GLU A 260 -16.73 6.41 29.02
CA GLU A 260 -17.49 6.58 30.27
C GLU A 260 -16.71 7.25 31.40
N SER A 261 -15.41 7.56 31.22
CA SER A 261 -14.70 8.40 32.19
C SER A 261 -15.27 9.83 32.16
N PRO A 262 -15.86 10.33 33.27
CA PRO A 262 -16.65 11.57 33.30
C PRO A 262 -15.80 12.87 33.29
N SER A 263 -14.64 12.88 32.66
CA SER A 263 -13.63 13.93 32.91
C SER A 263 -13.45 15.02 31.84
N ASP A 264 -14.32 15.15 30.81
CA ASP A 264 -14.11 16.21 29.79
C ASP A 264 -15.37 16.82 29.13
N GLU A 265 -16.55 16.74 29.76
CA GLU A 265 -17.76 17.45 29.26
C GLU A 265 -17.90 18.89 29.79
N GLY A 266 -16.83 19.47 30.35
CA GLY A 266 -16.87 20.75 31.05
C GLY A 266 -16.43 22.01 30.28
N GLN A 267 -15.87 21.91 29.07
CA GLN A 267 -15.37 23.10 28.36
C GLN A 267 -15.65 23.01 26.86
N GLY A 268 -16.59 23.82 26.35
CA GLY A 268 -16.60 24.11 24.90
C GLY A 268 -17.94 24.45 24.25
N PHE A 269 -19.08 24.15 24.88
CA PHE A 269 -20.38 24.61 24.36
C PHE A 269 -20.93 25.77 25.18
N GLY A 270 -20.13 26.84 25.28
CA GLY A 270 -20.62 28.16 25.63
C GLY A 270 -21.58 28.63 24.54
N ARG A 271 -22.88 28.34 24.72
CA ARG A 271 -23.95 28.97 23.96
C ARG A 271 -23.93 30.46 24.26
N ASN A 272 -23.29 31.24 23.38
CA ASN A 272 -23.58 32.67 23.24
C ASN A 272 -25.04 32.82 22.80
N ARG A 273 -25.96 32.85 23.76
CA ARG A 273 -27.24 33.51 23.60
C ARG A 273 -27.00 34.98 23.87
N SER A 274 -26.66 35.71 22.81
CA SER A 274 -26.86 37.16 22.79
C SER A 274 -28.36 37.41 22.94
N SER A 275 -28.72 37.94 24.10
CA SER A 275 -30.03 38.49 24.39
C SER A 275 -30.08 39.88 23.76
N ASP A 276 -30.54 39.97 22.52
CA ASP A 276 -31.05 41.24 21.98
C ASP A 276 -32.48 41.41 22.51
N GLY A 277 -32.61 42.28 23.52
CA GLY A 277 -33.89 42.79 24.01
C GLY A 277 -33.93 44.29 23.77
N ASN A 278 -34.95 44.71 23.01
CA ASN A 278 -35.62 46.02 22.90
C ASN A 278 -34.85 47.31 23.21
#